data_AF-A0A2E4HPZ7-F1
#
_entry.id   AF-A0A2E4HPZ7-F1
#
_cell.length_a   1.000
_cell.length_b   1.000
_cell.length_c   1.000
_cell.angle_alpha   90.00
_cell.angle_beta   90.00
_cell.angle_gamma   90.00
#
_symmetry.space_group_name_H-M   'P 1'
#
loop_
_entity.id
_entity.type
_entity.pdbx_description
1 polymer ?
#
loop_
_entity_poly.entity_id
_entity_poly.type
_entity_poly.pdbx_seq_one_letter_code
_entity_poly.pdbx_strand_id
1 'polypeptide(L)'
;MFDQKKPTVQLLGRWQPWHEGHQELFKRAIKKTGQVVIQVRDVKGVSGGSGNDDNPFDWDQVCENISTSLSKDGYERGVHYEIMLVPNIVNITYGRGVGYVFEEEVFEDSIEEISATKIRKKMRDEGTLSNE
;
A
#
# COMPACT_ATOMS: atom_id res chain seq x y z
N MET A 1 -2.20 -3.13 -20.80
CA MET A 1 -2.35 -4.40 -20.05
C MET A 1 -1.03 -4.68 -19.34
N PHE A 2 -1.13 -5.13 -18.09
CA PHE A 2 0.00 -5.41 -17.22
C PHE A 2 0.84 -6.56 -17.79
N ASP A 3 2.16 -6.39 -17.82
CA ASP A 3 3.09 -7.36 -18.41
C ASP A 3 4.10 -7.84 -17.36
N GLN A 4 4.03 -9.12 -17.01
CA GLN A 4 4.89 -9.74 -16.00
C GLN A 4 6.39 -9.72 -16.36
N LYS A 5 6.76 -9.43 -17.62
CA LYS A 5 8.15 -9.37 -18.07
C LYS A 5 8.73 -7.95 -18.09
N LYS A 6 7.91 -6.92 -17.90
CA LYS A 6 8.38 -5.52 -17.91
C LYS A 6 8.98 -5.11 -16.56
N PRO A 7 9.92 -4.14 -16.56
CA PRO A 7 10.34 -3.47 -15.34
C PRO A 7 9.11 -3.02 -14.54
N THR A 8 9.12 -3.25 -13.23
CA THR A 8 7.97 -3.03 -12.36
C THR A 8 8.45 -2.52 -11.02
N VAL A 9 7.80 -1.49 -10.47
CA VAL A 9 8.06 -1.06 -9.09
C VAL A 9 7.21 -1.88 -8.13
N GLN A 10 7.81 -2.32 -7.02
CA GLN A 10 7.11 -2.98 -5.92
C GLN A 10 6.72 -1.95 -4.85
N LEU A 11 5.46 -1.98 -4.41
CA LEU A 11 5.00 -1.34 -3.17
C LEU A 11 4.49 -2.42 -2.21
N LEU A 12 5.10 -2.60 -1.05
CA LEU A 12 4.69 -3.59 -0.05
C LEU A 12 4.12 -2.90 1.19
N GLY A 13 2.93 -3.32 1.63
CA GLY A 13 2.29 -2.71 2.80
C GLY A 13 1.12 -3.52 3.36
N ARG A 14 0.60 -3.04 4.50
CA ARG A 14 -0.67 -3.53 5.09
C ARG A 14 -1.86 -2.73 4.57
N TRP A 15 -1.63 -1.45 4.25
CA TRP A 15 -2.61 -0.51 3.70
C TRP A 15 -3.88 -0.37 4.56
N GLN A 16 -3.69 -0.08 5.85
CA GLN A 16 -4.74 -0.10 6.88
C GLN A 16 -5.08 1.32 7.39
N PRO A 17 -5.79 2.20 6.66
CA PRO A 17 -6.28 2.05 5.29
C PRO A 17 -5.31 2.60 4.23
N TRP A 18 -5.65 2.42 2.95
CA TRP A 18 -5.09 3.24 1.87
C TRP A 18 -5.48 4.71 2.06
N HIS A 19 -4.56 5.64 1.79
CA HIS A 19 -4.77 7.08 2.01
C HIS A 19 -3.94 7.91 1.03
N GLU A 20 -4.07 9.24 1.09
CA GLU A 20 -3.45 10.16 0.12
C GLU A 20 -1.92 10.06 0.06
N GLY A 21 -1.23 9.91 1.20
CA GLY A 21 0.21 9.60 1.18
C GLY A 21 0.57 8.34 0.36
N HIS A 22 -0.23 7.27 0.43
CA HIS A 22 -0.04 6.08 -0.40
C HIS A 22 -0.36 6.36 -1.89
N GLN A 23 -1.32 7.24 -2.17
CA GLN A 23 -1.66 7.68 -3.53
C GLN A 23 -0.48 8.41 -4.19
N GLU A 24 0.15 9.34 -3.47
CA GLU A 24 1.31 10.08 -4.00
C GLU A 24 2.55 9.19 -4.14
N LEU A 25 2.74 8.24 -3.22
CA LEU A 25 3.75 7.17 -3.37
C LEU A 25 3.53 6.34 -4.63
N PHE A 26 2.30 5.95 -4.93
CA PHE A 26 1.97 5.26 -6.17
C PHE A 26 2.29 6.10 -7.40
N LYS A 27 1.92 7.38 -7.42
CA LYS A 27 2.20 8.29 -8.55
C LYS A 27 3.70 8.44 -8.81
N ARG A 28 4.54 8.42 -7.78
CA ARG A 28 6.01 8.39 -7.96
C ARG A 28 6.47 7.05 -8.50
N ALA A 29 6.00 5.94 -7.93
CA ALA A 29 6.36 4.59 -8.35
C ALA A 29 6.05 4.34 -9.83
N ILE A 30 4.84 4.68 -10.29
CA ILE A 30 4.42 4.38 -11.65
C ILE A 30 5.19 5.19 -12.71
N LYS A 31 5.65 6.41 -12.39
CA LYS A 31 6.48 7.22 -13.30
C LYS A 31 7.84 6.57 -13.62
N LYS A 32 8.33 5.66 -12.78
CA LYS A 32 9.66 5.04 -12.95
C LYS A 32 9.67 3.97 -14.05
N THR A 33 8.61 3.19 -14.17
CA THR A 33 8.58 2.01 -15.06
C THR A 33 7.31 1.88 -15.89
N GLY A 34 6.26 2.67 -15.58
CA GLY A 34 4.95 2.57 -16.20
C GLY A 34 4.05 1.48 -15.61
N GLN A 35 4.55 0.62 -14.72
CA GLN A 35 3.72 -0.34 -14.00
C GLN A 35 4.17 -0.62 -12.56
N VAL A 36 3.21 -0.90 -11.69
CA VAL A 36 3.45 -1.12 -10.25
C VAL A 36 2.79 -2.42 -9.78
N VAL A 37 3.47 -3.19 -8.95
CA VAL A 37 2.85 -4.26 -8.16
C VAL A 37 2.66 -3.78 -6.73
N ILE A 38 1.42 -3.74 -6.29
CA ILE A 38 1.04 -3.42 -4.92
C ILE A 38 0.85 -4.74 -4.17
N GLN A 39 1.80 -5.08 -3.31
CA GLN A 39 1.72 -6.26 -2.44
C GLN A 39 0.99 -5.90 -1.15
N VAL A 40 -0.06 -6.65 -0.83
CA VAL A 40 -0.86 -6.48 0.39
C VAL A 40 -0.58 -7.65 1.32
N ARG A 41 -0.20 -7.30 2.55
CA ARG A 41 -0.16 -8.24 3.68
C ARG A 41 -1.55 -8.32 4.27
N ASP A 42 -2.24 -9.45 4.12
CA ASP A 42 -3.52 -9.66 4.81
C ASP A 42 -3.28 -10.00 6.28
N VAL A 43 -3.52 -9.01 7.12
CA VAL A 43 -3.21 -9.05 8.56
C VAL A 43 -4.42 -8.61 9.40
N LYS A 44 -5.65 -8.74 8.87
CA LYS A 44 -6.84 -8.37 9.64
C LYS A 44 -6.90 -9.13 10.96
N GLY A 45 -7.10 -8.39 12.05
CA GLY A 45 -7.23 -8.96 13.40
C GLY A 45 -5.97 -9.65 13.95
N VAL A 46 -4.82 -9.53 13.28
CA VAL A 46 -3.53 -10.04 13.76
C VAL A 46 -2.46 -8.96 13.69
N SER A 47 -1.35 -9.15 14.38
CA SER A 47 -0.24 -8.21 14.33
C SER A 47 0.44 -8.21 12.95
N GLY A 48 0.67 -7.02 12.40
CA GLY A 48 1.46 -6.77 11.20
C GLY A 48 2.97 -6.69 11.46
N GLY A 49 3.42 -7.03 12.67
CA GLY A 49 4.80 -6.85 13.15
C GLY A 49 4.87 -5.84 14.30
N SER A 50 6.09 -5.53 14.75
CA SER A 50 6.31 -4.65 15.91
C SER A 50 5.56 -3.31 15.79
N GLY A 51 4.68 -3.01 16.76
CA GLY A 51 3.90 -1.77 16.81
C GLY A 51 2.76 -1.67 15.79
N ASN A 52 2.34 -2.77 15.16
CA ASN A 52 1.42 -2.79 14.03
C ASN A 52 0.20 -3.68 14.28
N ASP A 53 -0.50 -3.49 15.41
CA ASP A 53 -1.56 -4.40 15.87
C ASP A 53 -2.99 -4.00 15.42
N ASP A 54 -3.20 -2.73 15.09
CA ASP A 54 -4.50 -2.17 14.66
C ASP A 54 -4.68 -2.35 13.15
N ASN A 55 -5.31 -3.47 12.76
CA ASN A 55 -5.54 -3.90 11.37
C ASN A 55 -7.01 -4.30 11.16
N PRO A 56 -7.91 -3.33 10.93
CA PRO A 56 -9.34 -3.61 10.84
C PRO A 56 -9.83 -4.12 9.48
N PHE A 57 -9.08 -3.88 8.40
CA PHE A 57 -9.49 -4.19 7.02
C PHE A 57 -8.89 -5.52 6.54
N ASP A 58 -9.68 -6.34 5.86
CA ASP A 58 -9.21 -7.57 5.21
C ASP A 58 -8.69 -7.29 3.80
N TRP A 59 -8.13 -8.33 3.18
CA TRP A 59 -7.69 -8.33 1.80
C TRP A 59 -8.70 -7.68 0.83
N ASP A 60 -9.97 -8.05 0.88
CA ASP A 60 -10.98 -7.57 -0.05
C ASP A 60 -11.22 -6.07 0.13
N GLN A 61 -11.39 -5.62 1.38
CA GLN A 61 -11.61 -4.20 1.67
C GLN A 61 -10.39 -3.35 1.32
N VAL A 62 -9.17 -3.86 1.55
CA VAL A 62 -7.94 -3.19 1.14
C VAL A 62 -7.85 -3.09 -0.39
N CYS A 63 -8.15 -4.17 -1.12
CA CYS A 63 -8.16 -4.18 -2.58
C CYS A 63 -9.15 -3.18 -3.16
N GLU A 64 -10.36 -3.11 -2.61
CA GLU A 64 -11.39 -2.15 -3.00
C GLU A 64 -10.90 -0.72 -2.75
N ASN A 65 -10.42 -0.42 -1.55
CA ASN A 65 -9.93 0.91 -1.19
C ASN A 65 -8.81 1.41 -2.12
N ILE A 66 -7.85 0.53 -2.44
CA ILE A 66 -6.77 0.83 -3.40
C ILE A 66 -7.37 1.11 -4.78
N SER A 67 -8.22 0.20 -5.26
CA SER A 67 -8.72 0.26 -6.64
C SER A 67 -9.60 1.48 -6.87
N THR A 68 -10.51 1.78 -5.94
CA THR A 68 -11.39 2.95 -5.98
C THR A 68 -10.62 4.26 -5.83
N SER A 69 -9.54 4.29 -5.05
CA SER A 69 -8.70 5.49 -4.91
C SER A 69 -7.88 5.74 -6.16
N LEU A 70 -7.24 4.71 -6.72
CA LEU A 70 -6.43 4.83 -7.93
C LEU A 70 -7.27 5.12 -9.18
N SER A 71 -8.49 4.59 -9.27
CA SER A 71 -9.39 4.86 -10.40
C SER A 71 -9.80 6.33 -10.50
N LYS A 72 -9.87 7.07 -9.38
CA LYS A 72 -10.16 8.51 -9.36
C LYS A 72 -9.11 9.32 -10.12
N ASP A 73 -7.87 8.82 -10.15
CA ASP A 73 -6.75 9.43 -10.88
C ASP A 73 -6.56 8.82 -12.28
N GLY A 74 -7.49 7.99 -12.75
CA GLY A 74 -7.45 7.36 -14.07
C GLY A 74 -6.54 6.12 -14.15
N TYR A 75 -6.05 5.61 -13.02
CA TYR A 75 -5.25 4.39 -13.00
C TYR A 75 -6.13 3.14 -12.91
N GLU A 76 -5.89 2.21 -13.82
CA GLU A 76 -6.65 0.98 -13.98
C GLU A 76 -5.85 -0.27 -13.58
N ARG A 77 -6.44 -1.11 -12.74
CA ARG A 77 -5.90 -2.43 -12.36
C ARG A 77 -5.81 -3.34 -13.59
N GLY A 78 -4.74 -4.11 -13.70
CA GLY A 78 -4.46 -4.94 -14.89
C GLY A 78 -3.94 -4.14 -16.09
N VAL A 79 -3.74 -2.83 -15.96
CA VAL A 79 -3.09 -1.98 -16.97
C VAL A 79 -1.89 -1.26 -16.37
N HIS A 80 -2.13 -0.50 -15.30
CA HIS A 80 -1.15 0.35 -14.63
C HIS A 80 -0.55 -0.32 -13.40
N TYR A 81 -1.35 -1.15 -12.73
CA TYR A 81 -0.91 -1.86 -11.55
C TYR A 81 -1.62 -3.20 -11.39
N GLU A 82 -1.03 -4.07 -10.58
CA GLU A 82 -1.67 -5.28 -10.08
C GLU A 82 -1.60 -5.32 -8.55
N ILE A 83 -2.59 -5.93 -7.92
CA ILE A 83 -2.61 -6.13 -6.45
C ILE A 83 -2.34 -7.60 -6.17
N MET A 84 -1.31 -7.89 -5.39
CA MET A 84 -0.89 -9.25 -5.07
C MET A 84 -0.98 -9.52 -3.57
N LEU A 85 -1.66 -10.62 -3.20
CA LEU A 85 -1.70 -11.10 -1.83
C LEU A 85 -0.34 -11.71 -1.48
N VAL A 86 0.21 -11.31 -0.34
CA VAL A 86 1.43 -11.89 0.21
C VAL A 86 1.24 -12.23 1.70
N PRO A 87 2.02 -13.17 2.26
CA PRO A 87 2.06 -13.38 3.70
C PRO A 87 2.48 -12.11 4.45
N ASN A 88 2.42 -12.14 5.78
CA ASN A 88 2.88 -11.04 6.62
C ASN A 88 4.42 -10.88 6.60
N ILE A 89 4.95 -10.36 5.49
CA ILE A 89 6.37 -10.10 5.27
C ILE A 89 6.80 -8.93 6.15
N VAL A 90 7.53 -9.23 7.22
CA VAL A 90 8.04 -8.25 8.20
C VAL A 90 9.56 -8.03 8.09
N ASN A 91 10.24 -8.82 7.28
CA ASN A 91 11.68 -8.74 7.08
C ASN A 91 12.02 -9.02 5.61
N ILE A 92 12.83 -8.15 5.00
CA ILE A 92 13.36 -8.32 3.65
C ILE A 92 14.87 -8.43 3.77
N THR A 93 15.42 -9.58 3.36
CA THR A 93 16.85 -9.83 3.30
C THR A 93 17.25 -10.05 1.84
N TYR A 94 18.35 -9.45 1.40
CA TYR A 94 18.85 -9.57 0.02
C TYR A 94 20.35 -9.85 0.00
N GLY A 95 20.79 -10.55 -1.04
CA GLY A 95 22.20 -10.87 -1.25
C GLY A 95 22.94 -9.83 -2.08
N ARG A 96 24.25 -10.03 -2.25
CA ARG A 96 25.07 -9.21 -3.14
C ARG A 96 24.64 -9.41 -4.61
N GLY A 97 24.47 -8.31 -5.34
CA GLY A 97 24.27 -8.36 -6.80
C GLY A 97 22.86 -8.76 -7.26
N VAL A 98 21.83 -8.58 -6.42
CA VAL A 98 20.43 -8.90 -6.75
C VAL A 98 19.81 -8.00 -7.83
N GLY A 99 20.45 -6.88 -8.17
CA GLY A 99 20.01 -6.00 -9.27
C GLY A 99 18.83 -5.09 -8.93
N TYR A 100 18.38 -5.04 -7.67
CA TYR A 100 17.36 -4.10 -7.22
C TYR A 100 17.95 -2.73 -6.89
N VAL A 101 17.16 -1.70 -7.16
CA VAL A 101 17.35 -0.37 -6.59
C VAL A 101 16.39 -0.25 -5.40
N PHE A 102 16.91 0.13 -4.23
CA PHE A 102 16.11 0.45 -3.04
C PHE A 102 16.06 1.96 -2.89
N GLU A 103 14.85 2.51 -2.80
CA GLU A 103 14.61 3.94 -2.70
C GLU A 103 13.63 4.22 -1.58
N GLU A 104 13.90 5.29 -0.84
CA GLU A 104 12.99 5.88 0.13
C GLU A 104 12.48 7.19 -0.48
N GLU A 105 11.16 7.34 -0.56
CA GLU A 105 10.52 8.53 -1.12
C GLU A 105 10.14 9.48 0.02
N VAL A 106 10.69 10.70 -0.01
CA VAL A 106 10.38 11.77 0.96
C VAL A 106 9.38 12.74 0.33
N PHE A 107 8.33 13.09 1.07
CA PHE A 107 7.29 14.02 0.61
C PHE A 107 7.39 15.34 1.37
N GLU A 108 6.56 16.31 0.98
CA GLU A 108 6.37 17.51 1.80
C GLU A 108 5.64 17.17 3.10
N ASP A 109 5.88 17.96 4.15
CA ASP A 109 5.36 17.72 5.51
C ASP A 109 3.85 17.46 5.54
N SER A 110 3.08 18.16 4.71
CA SER A 110 1.62 17.99 4.57
C SER A 110 1.22 16.55 4.24
N ILE A 111 1.97 15.88 3.38
CA ILE A 111 1.72 14.50 2.95
C ILE A 111 2.28 13.52 3.98
N GLU A 112 3.45 13.80 4.55
CA GLU A 112 4.09 12.95 5.56
C GLU A 112 3.30 12.92 6.89
N GLU A 113 2.59 14.00 7.21
CA GLU A 113 1.73 14.08 8.40
C GLU A 113 0.47 13.19 8.32
N ILE A 114 0.12 12.72 7.11
CA ILE A 114 -1.01 11.81 6.87
C ILE A 114 -0.69 10.45 7.47
N SER A 115 -1.33 10.16 8.60
CA SER A 115 -1.11 8.92 9.35
C SER A 115 -2.33 8.03 9.31
N ALA A 116 -2.15 6.79 8.86
CA ALA A 116 -3.17 5.74 8.95
C ALA A 116 -3.74 5.60 10.38
N THR A 117 -2.92 5.75 11.42
CA THR A 117 -3.37 5.70 12.82
C THR A 117 -4.33 6.85 13.16
N LYS A 118 -4.02 8.08 12.74
CA LYS A 118 -4.92 9.23 12.93
C LYS A 118 -6.24 9.02 12.18
N ILE A 119 -6.17 8.47 10.96
CA ILE A 119 -7.34 8.16 10.14
C ILE A 119 -8.23 7.12 10.81
N ARG A 120 -7.67 5.98 11.25
CA ARG A 120 -8.45 4.93 11.93
C ARG A 120 -9.10 5.45 13.20
N LYS A 121 -8.39 6.27 13.99
CA LYS A 121 -8.98 6.95 15.16
C LYS A 121 -10.19 7.79 14.77
N LYS A 122 -10.07 8.64 13.75
CA LYS A 122 -11.17 9.46 13.24
C LYS A 122 -12.37 8.60 12.78
N MET A 123 -12.12 7.49 12.07
CA MET A 123 -13.19 6.59 11.64
C MET A 123 -13.95 5.97 12.82
N ARG A 124 -13.26 5.66 13.93
CA ARG A 124 -13.89 5.18 15.18
C ARG A 124 -14.71 6.28 15.84
N ASP A 125 -14.18 7.50 15.91
CA ASP A 125 -14.89 8.67 16.45
C ASP A 125 -16.18 8.98 15.66
N GLU A 126 -16.16 8.74 14.34
CA GLU A 126 -17.31 8.90 13.43
C GLU A 126 -18.24 7.68 13.38
N GLY A 127 -17.89 6.57 14.04
CA GLY A 127 -18.68 5.33 14.05
C GLY A 127 -18.63 4.53 12.73
N THR A 128 -17.75 4.89 11.79
CA THR A 128 -17.55 4.17 10.52
C THR A 128 -16.58 3.00 10.63
N LEU A 129 -15.88 2.89 11.76
CA LEU A 129 -15.09 1.74 12.14
C LEU A 129 -15.49 1.27 13.55
N SER A 130 -15.84 -0.01 13.71
CA SER A 130 -16.25 -0.58 15.00
C SER A 130 -15.09 -0.55 16.00
N ASN A 131 -15.32 -0.08 17.22
CA ASN A 131 -14.34 -0.21 18.31
C ASN A 131 -14.00 -1.69 18.55
N GLU A 132 -12.70 -2.00 18.66
CA GLU A 132 -12.21 -3.33 19.08
C GLU A 132 -12.50 -3.59 20.56
#